data_AF-A0A4P7WD57-F1
#
_entry.id   AF-A0A4P7WD57-F1
#
_cell.length_a   1.000
_cell.length_b   1.000
_cell.length_c   1.000
_cell.angle_alpha   90.00
_cell.angle_beta   90.00
_cell.angle_gamma   90.00
#
_symmetry.space_group_name_H-M   'P 1'
#
loop_
_entity.id
_entity.type
_entity.pdbx_description
1 polymer ?
#
loop_
_entity_poly.entity_id
_entity_poly.type
_entity_poly.pdbx_seq_one_letter_code
_entity_poly.pdbx_strand_id
1 'polypeptide(L)'
;MGCESRKKQKDDAGVIWYEPNNTNNHVRVMEGHPKMPQSYRRKPYTKRNQNGTYRDKDGNPVKQSSAEAHIPYEEFNYDRTTKTP
;
A
#
# COMPACT_ATOMS: atom_id res chain seq x y z
N MET A 1 14.59 13.97 15.04
CA MET A 1 13.49 13.53 14.15
C MET A 1 14.00 12.34 13.36
N GLY A 2 13.60 11.12 13.73
CA GLY A 2 14.02 9.90 13.05
C GLY A 2 12.79 9.09 12.68
N CYS A 3 12.45 9.04 11.40
CA CYS A 3 11.52 8.05 10.89
C CYS A 3 12.22 6.69 10.96
N GLU A 4 12.11 5.98 12.09
CA GLU A 4 12.75 4.68 12.28
C GLU A 4 12.14 3.64 11.34
N SER A 5 12.88 3.35 10.28
CA SER A 5 12.55 2.34 9.27
C SER A 5 12.79 0.95 9.87
N ARG A 6 11.79 0.37 10.55
CA ARG A 6 11.93 -1.01 11.06
C ARG A 6 11.99 -2.01 9.90
N LYS A 7 13.21 -2.49 9.65
CA LYS A 7 13.63 -3.75 8.99
C LYS A 7 12.94 -4.11 7.67
N LYS A 8 13.68 -3.92 6.57
CA LYS A 8 13.46 -4.56 5.26
C LYS A 8 13.41 -6.08 5.42
N GLN A 9 12.26 -6.72 5.19
CA GLN A 9 12.24 -8.12 4.77
C GLN A 9 12.48 -8.15 3.26
N LYS A 10 13.68 -8.57 2.89
CA LYS A 10 14.17 -8.66 1.51
C LYS A 10 13.70 -9.98 0.92
N ASP A 11 12.48 -10.01 0.40
CA ASP A 11 11.93 -11.17 -0.33
C ASP A 11 10.72 -10.71 -1.15
N ASP A 12 10.88 -10.26 -2.40
CA ASP A 12 9.79 -10.02 -3.40
C ASP A 12 8.51 -9.25 -2.93
N ALA A 13 8.54 -8.64 -1.75
CA ALA A 13 7.37 -8.32 -0.94
C ALA A 13 7.14 -6.80 -0.81
N GLY A 14 7.88 -5.99 -1.55
CA GLY A 14 7.74 -4.54 -1.53
C GLY A 14 8.17 -3.90 -0.20
N VAL A 15 8.03 -2.58 -0.13
CA VAL A 15 8.35 -1.75 1.03
C VAL A 15 7.07 -1.40 1.77
N ILE A 16 7.04 -1.63 3.09
CA ILE A 16 5.91 -1.25 3.95
C ILE A 16 6.31 -0.03 4.78
N TRP A 17 5.45 0.98 4.77
CA TRP A 17 5.56 2.21 5.53
C TRP A 17 4.43 2.23 6.56
N TYR A 18 4.78 2.21 7.84
CA TYR A 18 3.82 2.30 8.94
C TYR A 18 3.68 3.75 9.40
N GLU A 19 2.48 4.15 9.80
CA GLU A 19 2.34 5.42 10.48
C GLU A 19 2.95 5.35 11.89
N PRO A 20 3.70 6.38 12.32
CA PRO A 20 4.41 6.35 13.61
C PRO A 20 3.45 6.28 14.81
N ASN A 21 2.24 6.85 14.66
CA ASN A 21 1.25 6.94 15.73
C ASN A 21 0.19 5.82 15.70
N ASN A 22 0.10 5.08 14.59
CA ASN A 22 -0.86 3.99 14.44
C ASN A 22 -0.32 2.91 13.50
N THR A 23 0.23 1.84 14.08
CA THR A 23 0.77 0.70 13.31
C THR A 23 -0.29 -0.09 12.54
N ASN A 24 -1.58 0.09 12.84
CA ASN A 24 -2.67 -0.47 12.03
C ASN A 24 -2.86 0.28 10.71
N ASN A 25 -2.29 1.47 10.58
CA ASN A 25 -2.26 2.22 9.34
C ASN A 25 -0.90 2.03 8.66
N HIS A 26 -0.93 1.53 7.43
CA HIS A 26 0.28 1.34 6.66
C HIS A 26 0.03 1.42 5.16
N VAL A 27 1.06 1.82 4.44
CA VAL A 27 1.10 1.81 2.98
C VAL A 27 2.17 0.82 2.55
N ARG A 28 1.80 -0.13 1.71
CA ARG A 28 2.73 -1.11 1.13
C ARG A 28 2.90 -0.82 -0.35
N VAL A 29 4.12 -0.51 -0.76
CA VAL A 29 4.51 -0.28 -2.15
C VAL A 29 5.19 -1.54 -2.67
N MET A 30 4.69 -2.07 -3.78
CA MET A 30 5.19 -3.27 -4.45
C MET A 30 5.69 -2.89 -5.84
N GLU A 31 6.86 -3.38 -6.25
CA GLU A 31 7.40 -3.15 -7.60
C GLU A 31 6.63 -3.96 -8.67
N GLY A 32 5.90 -4.99 -8.25
CA GLY A 32 5.19 -5.91 -9.15
C GLY A 32 6.14 -6.92 -9.80
N HIS A 33 5.56 -7.97 -10.38
CA HIS A 33 6.33 -9.03 -11.05
C HIS A 33 5.78 -9.28 -12.46
N PRO A 34 6.51 -8.98 -13.53
CA PRO A 34 5.96 -8.95 -14.90
C PRO A 34 5.40 -10.29 -15.39
N LYS A 35 5.88 -11.41 -14.83
CA LYS A 35 5.42 -12.77 -15.16
C LYS A 35 4.23 -13.27 -14.32
N MET A 36 3.67 -12.46 -13.42
CA MET A 36 2.50 -12.85 -12.61
C MET A 36 1.27 -13.09 -13.50
N PRO A 37 0.44 -14.11 -13.22
CA PRO A 37 -0.78 -14.35 -14.00
C PRO A 37 -1.76 -13.17 -13.89
N GLN A 38 -1.88 -12.55 -12.71
CA GLN A 38 -2.76 -11.39 -12.52
C GLN A 38 -2.14 -10.10 -13.05
N SER A 39 -2.81 -9.46 -14.02
CA SER A 39 -2.36 -8.23 -14.68
C SER A 39 -2.07 -7.08 -13.70
N TYR A 40 -2.90 -6.90 -12.68
CA TYR A 40 -2.75 -5.86 -11.65
C TYR A 40 -1.55 -6.08 -10.71
N ARG A 41 -0.87 -7.23 -10.76
CA ARG A 41 0.35 -7.53 -9.99
C ARG A 41 1.61 -7.47 -10.85
N ARG A 42 1.50 -7.21 -12.16
CA ARG A 42 2.63 -7.17 -13.09
C ARG A 42 3.39 -5.85 -13.08
N LYS A 43 2.71 -4.75 -12.74
CA LYS A 43 3.25 -3.40 -12.66
C LYS A 43 3.44 -2.97 -11.21
N PRO A 44 4.20 -1.90 -10.93
CA PRO A 44 4.27 -1.32 -9.60
C PRO A 44 2.89 -0.90 -9.09
N TYR A 45 2.57 -1.28 -7.86
CA TYR A 45 1.30 -0.98 -7.22
C TYR A 45 1.47 -0.69 -5.73
N THR A 46 0.54 0.07 -5.19
CA THR A 46 0.47 0.45 -3.78
C THR A 46 -0.80 -0.11 -3.17
N LYS A 47 -0.72 -0.60 -1.94
CA LYS A 47 -1.86 -0.93 -1.10
C LYS A 47 -1.89 -0.03 0.12
N ARG A 48 -3.04 0.54 0.43
CA ARG A 48 -3.26 1.30 1.67
C ARG A 48 -4.12 0.49 2.61
N ASN A 49 -3.62 0.27 3.82
CA ASN A 49 -4.40 -0.22 4.94
C ASN A 49 -4.64 0.95 5.90
N GLN A 50 -5.90 1.15 6.25
CA GLN A 50 -6.33 2.13 7.23
C GLN A 50 -7.19 1.40 8.27
N ASN A 51 -6.66 1.33 9.49
CA ASN A 51 -7.25 0.73 10.66
C ASN A 51 -7.68 -0.73 10.44
N GLY A 52 -6.82 -1.53 9.81
CA GLY A 52 -7.08 -2.93 9.47
C GLY A 52 -7.84 -3.13 8.15
N THR A 53 -8.36 -2.08 7.53
CA THR A 53 -9.15 -2.16 6.29
C THR A 53 -8.37 -1.65 5.08
N TYR A 54 -8.34 -2.42 3.99
CA TYR A 54 -7.74 -1.97 2.74
C TYR A 54 -8.65 -1.00 2.01
N ARG A 55 -8.06 0.03 1.39
CA ARG A 55 -8.78 1.04 0.62
C ARG A 55 -8.36 1.03 -0.85
N ASP A 56 -9.30 1.33 -1.73
CA ASP A 56 -9.04 1.61 -3.14
C ASP A 56 -8.50 3.05 -3.35
N LYS A 57 -8.31 3.45 -4.61
CA LYS A 57 -7.84 4.79 -4.99
C LYS A 57 -8.80 5.92 -4.57
N ASP A 58 -10.08 5.60 -4.41
CA ASP A 58 -11.14 6.51 -4.05
C ASP A 58 -11.35 6.60 -2.53
N GLY A 59 -10.75 5.68 -1.77
CA GLY A 59 -10.86 5.59 -0.31
C GLY A 59 -11.97 4.65 0.17
N ASN A 60 -12.59 3.89 -0.72
CA ASN A 60 -13.64 2.94 -0.34
C ASN A 60 -13.02 1.68 0.27
N PRO A 61 -13.70 1.04 1.25
CA PRO A 61 -13.22 -0.19 1.85
C PRO A 61 -13.33 -1.34 0.86
N VAL A 62 -12.23 -2.04 0.65
CA VAL A 62 -12.12 -3.19 -0.26
C VAL A 62 -11.43 -4.36 0.43
N LYS A 63 -11.63 -5.57 -0.10
CA LYS A 63 -10.92 -6.75 0.39
C LYS A 63 -9.45 -6.67 -0.02
N GLN A 64 -8.55 -7.10 0.86
CA GLN A 64 -7.10 -7.10 0.61
C GLN A 64 -6.68 -7.79 -0.71
N SER A 65 -7.39 -8.86 -1.07
CA SER A 65 -7.12 -9.67 -2.25
C SER A 65 -7.80 -9.16 -3.52
N SER A 66 -8.70 -8.16 -3.41
CA SER A 66 -9.37 -7.59 -4.58
C SER A 66 -8.37 -6.83 -5.47
N ALA A 67 -8.65 -6.81 -6.78
CA ALA A 67 -7.87 -6.02 -7.73
C ALA A 67 -7.88 -4.53 -7.37
N GLU A 68 -9.01 -4.02 -6.86
CA GLU A 68 -9.18 -2.62 -6.42
C GLU A 68 -8.24 -2.21 -5.28
N ALA A 69 -7.83 -3.16 -4.44
CA ALA A 69 -6.84 -2.92 -3.38
C ALA A 69 -5.41 -2.76 -3.93
N HIS A 70 -5.17 -3.08 -5.20
CA HIS A 70 -3.88 -2.91 -5.89
C HIS A 70 -3.95 -1.64 -6.74
N ILE A 71 -3.68 -0.51 -6.10
CA ILE A 71 -3.74 0.80 -6.75
C ILE A 71 -2.45 0.95 -7.57
N PRO A 72 -2.51 1.15 -8.89
CA PRO A 72 -1.30 1.41 -9.67
C PRO A 72 -0.50 2.55 -9.07
N TYR A 73 0.82 2.43 -9.03
CA TYR A 73 1.68 3.41 -8.35
C TYR A 73 1.44 4.85 -8.85
N GLU A 74 1.21 5.00 -10.15
CA GLU A 74 0.91 6.27 -10.84
C GLU A 74 -0.46 6.88 -10.43
N GLU A 75 -1.41 6.06 -9.99
CA GLU A 75 -2.74 6.49 -9.53
C GLU A 75 -2.80 6.68 -8.01
N PHE A 76 -1.73 6.34 -7.27
CA PHE A 76 -1.73 6.42 -5.82
C PHE A 76 -1.52 7.87 -5.35
N ASN A 77 -2.58 8.46 -4.78
CA ASN A 77 -2.51 9.80 -4.20
C ASN A 77 -2.09 9.75 -2.72
N TYR A 78 -0.85 10.14 -2.45
CA TYR A 78 -0.29 10.24 -1.10
C TYR A 78 -0.90 11.38 -0.26
N ASP A 79 -1.44 12.44 -0.88
CA ASP A 79 -1.99 13.60 -0.17
C ASP A 79 -3.35 13.29 0.48
N ARG A 80 -4.12 12.36 -0.09
CA ARG A 80 -5.33 11.80 0.57
C ARG A 80 -5.04 11.01 1.85
N THR A 81 -3.77 10.86 2.25
CA THR A 81 -3.40 10.17 3.49
C THR A 81 -3.40 11.08 4.73
N THR A 82 -3.44 12.40 4.57
CA THR A 82 -3.25 13.37 5.68
C THR A 82 -4.49 14.16 6.09
N LYS A 83 -5.71 13.84 5.60
CA LYS A 83 -6.94 14.43 6.14
C LYS A 83 -7.30 13.84 7.51
N THR A 84 -6.54 14.24 8.52
CA THR A 84 -7.01 14.36 9.90
C THR A 84 -7.84 15.66 9.95
N PRO A 85 -9.13 15.65 10.34
CA PRO A 85 -9.84 16.88 10.68
C PRO A 85 -9.24 17.54 11.93
#